data_AF-A0A550D3R0-F1
#
_entry.id   AF-A0A550D3R0-F1
#
_cell.length_a   1.000
_cell.length_b   1.000
_cell.length_c   1.000
_cell.angle_alpha   90.00
_cell.angle_beta   90.00
_cell.angle_gamma   90.00
#
_symmetry.space_group_name_H-M   'P 1'
#
loop_
_entity.id
_entity.type
_entity.pdbx_description
1 polymer ?
#
loop_
_entity_poly.entity_id
_entity_poly.type
_entity_poly.pdbx_seq_one_letter_code
_entity_poly.pdbx_strand_id
1 'polypeptide(L)'
;SVQEARRTTIELLKMLDSYDTIFEISNGPIYCRCGTEIVLKKVDKQWFITYDNPKWKSNTIKVLGNIDFVPKEMKREVEKIIFNTRREAISRSRGLGARLPWDESQIVESLSDSTLYTLLYTVIHKMNFMPNDEIFDYIFLGKGNPSSDIEGLRKEFMYWYPVDQRHTGRDLIQNHIPFYIYNHLAILGERYLPRRIVTNGFVRVGGRKMSKSLRNIYPLSKAIKEFGVDPVRVSLACNTDLSQDLDFNVNQVTSYAEQLKRLYDLISTLLSVKSGLKELRIPDKWLLSKLRSLISSLNQAMENFEIRKAANIILYDIYNALKDYFDMVEVPNDEVIYKVLSVWIRALSPFVPHTAEELWSKISDSFVSLEKYPTEQEVQSYPEALFEVNYLNQIVENVRELEDILGKKADRVIIYVDNSPRGKMLIKKVIEYIDKGIPMREFVSEVGQNEKASEKLYVTLSKLDKPIRDLIYSTNINEEEIIYRNMNYILKKLKVSEIVVYDSSQPDTPDIKGKKAQAIPLIPSVIVF
;
A
#
# COMPACT_ATOMS: atom_id res chain seq x y z
N SER A 1 -23.25 32.95 35.28
CA SER A 1 -24.11 32.03 34.46
C SER A 1 -24.73 30.94 35.35
N VAL A 2 -25.65 30.09 34.85
CA VAL A 2 -26.16 28.93 35.64
C VAL A 2 -25.02 27.98 36.03
N GLN A 3 -24.04 27.75 35.16
CA GLN A 3 -22.85 26.94 35.47
C GLN A 3 -22.04 27.53 36.63
N GLU A 4 -21.85 28.84 36.62
CA GLU A 4 -21.10 29.54 37.66
C GLU A 4 -21.85 29.54 39.00
N ALA A 5 -23.16 29.81 38.98
CA ALA A 5 -24.01 29.72 40.16
C ALA A 5 -23.98 28.31 40.76
N ARG A 6 -24.06 27.26 39.93
CA ARG A 6 -23.95 25.86 40.40
C ARG A 6 -22.63 25.59 41.11
N ARG A 7 -21.52 26.10 40.58
CA ARG A 7 -20.19 25.95 41.21
C ARG A 7 -20.15 26.66 42.56
N THR A 8 -20.60 27.91 42.62
CA THR A 8 -20.61 28.71 43.86
C THR A 8 -21.54 28.13 44.91
N THR A 9 -22.71 27.59 44.53
CA THR A 9 -23.62 26.90 45.47
C THR A 9 -22.97 25.63 46.03
N ILE A 10 -22.28 24.83 45.21
CA ILE A 10 -21.56 23.65 45.70
C ILE A 10 -20.46 24.06 46.68
N GLU A 11 -19.71 25.12 46.40
CA GLU A 11 -18.68 25.65 47.31
C GLU A 11 -19.28 26.12 48.64
N LEU A 12 -20.40 26.84 48.61
CA LEU A 12 -21.12 27.26 49.81
C LEU A 12 -21.60 26.06 50.65
N LEU A 13 -22.21 25.05 50.02
CA LEU A 13 -22.69 23.86 50.73
C LEU A 13 -21.54 23.06 51.36
N LYS A 14 -20.38 23.01 50.70
CA LYS A 14 -19.15 22.43 51.27
C LYS A 14 -18.66 23.20 52.50
N MET A 15 -18.70 24.54 52.46
CA MET A 15 -18.31 25.37 53.60
C MET A 15 -19.25 25.20 54.80
N LEU A 16 -20.53 24.93 54.54
CA LEU A 16 -21.55 24.69 55.56
C LEU A 16 -21.63 23.23 56.03
N ASP A 17 -20.70 22.36 55.61
CA ASP A 17 -20.70 20.92 55.90
C ASP A 17 -22.05 20.23 55.56
N SER A 18 -22.78 20.79 54.59
CA SER A 18 -24.11 20.36 54.16
C SER A 18 -24.08 19.79 52.73
N TYR A 19 -22.93 19.21 52.37
CA TYR A 19 -22.66 18.68 51.03
C TYR A 19 -22.07 17.29 51.12
N ASP A 20 -22.62 16.35 50.35
CA ASP A 20 -22.00 15.06 50.08
C ASP A 20 -22.06 14.75 48.58
N THR A 21 -21.25 13.80 48.12
CA THR A 21 -21.19 13.37 46.73
C THR A 21 -21.58 11.91 46.61
N ILE A 22 -22.71 11.67 45.95
CA ILE A 22 -23.12 10.33 45.52
C ILE A 22 -22.66 10.15 44.08
N PHE A 23 -21.99 9.03 43.82
CA PHE A 23 -21.60 8.65 42.47
C PHE A 23 -22.61 7.64 41.93
N GLU A 24 -23.10 7.88 40.72
CA GLU A 24 -23.98 6.97 40.00
C GLU A 24 -23.47 6.71 38.58
N ILE A 25 -23.79 5.51 38.08
CA ILE A 25 -23.51 5.13 36.70
C ILE A 25 -24.67 5.59 35.84
N SER A 26 -24.49 6.71 35.14
CA SER A 26 -25.54 7.35 34.33
C SER A 26 -26.03 6.50 33.14
N ASN A 27 -25.27 5.50 32.71
CA ASN A 27 -25.60 4.57 31.63
C ASN A 27 -25.74 3.11 32.11
N GLY A 28 -26.11 2.93 33.38
CA GLY A 28 -26.33 1.60 33.98
C GLY A 28 -27.64 0.94 33.52
N PRO A 29 -27.80 -0.38 33.80
CA PRO A 29 -26.85 -1.25 34.47
C PRO A 29 -25.67 -1.66 33.56
N ILE A 30 -24.45 -1.67 34.11
CA ILE A 30 -23.25 -2.18 33.43
C ILE A 30 -22.83 -3.46 34.14
N TYR A 31 -22.38 -4.48 33.39
CA TYR A 31 -21.99 -5.77 33.96
C TYR A 31 -20.49 -6.05 33.79
N CYS A 32 -19.85 -6.64 34.81
CA CYS A 32 -18.48 -7.14 34.74
C CYS A 32 -18.38 -8.35 33.79
N ARG A 33 -17.15 -8.76 33.49
CA ARG A 33 -16.86 -10.01 32.76
C ARG A 33 -17.48 -11.25 33.40
N CYS A 34 -17.68 -11.22 34.72
CA CYS A 34 -18.32 -12.25 35.53
C CYS A 34 -19.85 -12.27 35.47
N GLY A 35 -20.50 -11.28 34.83
CA GLY A 35 -21.95 -11.13 34.81
C GLY A 35 -22.56 -10.41 36.02
N THR A 36 -21.76 -10.06 37.04
CA THR A 36 -22.19 -9.22 38.17
C THR A 36 -22.35 -7.76 37.72
N GLU A 37 -23.40 -7.09 38.21
CA GLU A 37 -23.59 -5.65 38.00
C GLU A 37 -22.44 -4.86 38.64
N ILE A 38 -21.93 -3.88 37.91
CA ILE A 38 -20.88 -2.97 38.36
C ILE A 38 -21.54 -1.94 39.27
N VAL A 39 -21.05 -1.86 40.50
CA VAL A 39 -21.39 -0.81 41.47
C VAL A 39 -20.19 0.10 41.71
N LEU A 40 -20.44 1.31 42.16
CA LEU A 40 -19.39 2.26 42.50
C LEU A 40 -18.96 2.08 43.95
N LYS A 41 -17.66 1.84 44.15
CA LYS A 41 -17.05 1.73 45.47
C LYS A 41 -15.91 2.73 45.56
N LYS A 42 -15.94 3.58 46.59
CA LYS A 42 -14.79 4.41 46.96
C LYS A 42 -13.70 3.52 47.55
N VAL A 43 -12.48 3.63 47.03
CA VAL A 43 -11.30 2.88 47.50
C VAL A 43 -10.28 3.90 47.98
N ASP A 44 -9.94 3.85 49.27
CA ASP A 44 -9.06 4.86 49.88
C ASP A 44 -7.57 4.59 49.60
N LYS A 45 -7.20 3.34 49.29
CA LYS A 45 -5.81 2.92 49.01
C LYS A 45 -5.70 2.38 47.58
N GLN A 46 -5.51 3.30 46.62
CA GLN A 46 -5.35 2.99 45.20
C GLN A 46 -4.12 3.72 44.65
N TRP A 47 -3.27 3.00 43.92
CA TRP A 47 -2.12 3.59 43.24
C TRP A 47 -2.51 4.14 41.88
N PHE A 48 -1.95 5.30 41.53
CA PHE A 48 -2.22 6.00 40.28
C PHE A 48 -0.94 6.47 39.60
N ILE A 49 -0.93 6.48 38.26
CA ILE A 49 -0.01 7.31 37.48
C ILE A 49 -0.70 8.66 37.20
N THR A 50 0.02 9.76 37.43
CA THR A 50 -0.49 11.14 37.33
C THR A 50 -0.36 11.69 35.91
N TYR A 51 -0.96 11.01 34.92
CA TYR A 51 -1.06 11.52 33.54
C TYR A 51 -1.81 12.86 33.44
N ASP A 52 -2.58 13.21 34.48
CA ASP A 52 -3.22 14.51 34.65
C ASP A 52 -2.26 15.66 35.02
N ASN A 53 -0.97 15.39 35.28
CA ASN A 53 0.01 16.43 35.56
C ASN A 53 0.12 17.42 34.36
N PRO A 54 -0.17 18.73 34.55
CA PRO A 54 -0.23 19.68 33.45
C PRO A 54 1.08 19.81 32.66
N LYS A 55 2.23 19.76 33.35
CA LYS A 55 3.55 19.88 32.71
C LYS A 55 3.86 18.65 31.88
N TRP A 56 3.64 17.46 32.43
CA TRP A 56 3.88 16.21 31.70
C TRP A 56 2.98 16.12 30.47
N LYS A 57 1.68 16.40 30.64
CA LYS A 57 0.69 16.44 29.55
C LYS A 57 1.10 17.41 28.43
N SER A 58 1.48 18.64 28.77
CA SER A 58 1.92 19.64 27.79
C SER A 58 3.16 19.17 27.03
N ASN A 59 4.13 18.55 27.72
CA ASN A 59 5.33 18.01 27.08
C ASN A 59 4.97 16.85 26.15
N THR A 60 4.08 15.94 26.57
CA THR A 60 3.64 14.80 25.75
C THR A 60 2.94 15.26 24.47
N ILE A 61 2.07 16.29 24.54
CA ILE A 61 1.41 16.86 23.35
C ILE A 61 2.44 17.47 22.40
N LYS A 62 3.41 18.22 22.93
CA LYS A 62 4.46 18.87 22.12
C LYS A 62 5.24 17.86 21.28
N VAL A 63 5.61 16.72 21.87
CA VAL A 63 6.44 15.71 21.20
C VAL A 63 5.69 14.86 20.17
N LEU A 64 4.35 14.95 20.08
CA LEU A 64 3.59 14.33 18.99
C LEU A 64 3.98 14.88 17.61
N GLY A 65 4.64 16.05 17.55
CA GLY A 65 5.26 16.59 16.34
C GLY A 65 6.40 15.71 15.80
N ASN A 66 7.05 14.93 16.67
CA ASN A 66 8.22 14.12 16.34
C ASN A 66 7.87 12.68 15.93
N ILE A 67 6.58 12.32 15.99
CA ILE A 67 6.07 10.98 15.70
C ILE A 67 5.24 11.04 14.41
N ASP A 68 5.55 10.19 13.45
CA ASP A 68 4.75 10.00 12.24
C ASP A 68 3.52 9.14 12.53
N PHE A 69 2.36 9.53 12.03
CA PHE A 69 1.10 8.82 12.25
C PHE A 69 0.53 8.34 10.92
N VAL A 70 0.20 7.05 10.85
CA VAL A 70 -0.45 6.44 9.69
C VAL A 70 -1.78 5.82 10.12
N PRO A 71 -2.93 6.39 9.72
CA PRO A 71 -3.08 7.59 8.88
C PRO A 71 -2.84 8.89 9.66
N LYS A 72 -2.60 9.99 8.94
CA LYS A 72 -2.17 11.29 9.52
C LYS A 72 -3.21 11.89 10.48
N GLU A 73 -4.49 11.60 10.28
CA GLU A 73 -5.56 12.12 11.12
C GLU A 73 -5.49 11.61 12.57
N MET A 74 -4.88 10.44 12.80
CA MET A 74 -4.79 9.84 14.14
C MET A 74 -4.02 10.69 15.15
N LYS A 75 -3.11 11.54 14.68
CA LYS A 75 -2.39 12.47 15.55
C LYS A 75 -3.35 13.35 16.36
N ARG A 76 -4.40 13.87 15.72
CA ARG A 76 -5.39 14.75 16.36
C ARG A 76 -6.21 14.00 17.41
N GLU A 77 -6.55 12.74 17.13
CA GLU A 77 -7.24 11.90 18.10
C GLU A 77 -6.36 11.61 19.32
N VAL A 78 -5.09 11.24 19.13
CA VAL A 78 -4.14 11.03 20.23
C VAL A 78 -3.96 12.30 21.06
N GLU A 79 -3.80 13.46 20.42
CA GLU A 79 -3.71 14.76 21.08
C GLU A 79 -4.95 15.05 21.95
N LYS A 80 -6.14 14.85 21.39
CA LYS A 80 -7.41 15.01 22.11
C LYS A 80 -7.53 14.06 23.29
N ILE A 81 -7.10 12.80 23.15
CA ILE A 81 -7.12 11.85 24.25
C ILE A 81 -6.16 12.31 25.35
N ILE A 82 -4.89 12.60 25.02
CA ILE A 82 -3.88 13.08 25.99
C ILE A 82 -4.37 14.32 26.73
N PHE A 83 -4.99 15.28 26.03
CA PHE A 83 -5.56 16.47 26.64
C PHE A 83 -6.59 16.13 27.73
N ASN A 84 -7.46 15.16 27.46
CA ASN A 84 -8.54 14.73 28.35
C ASN A 84 -8.12 13.65 29.37
N THR A 85 -6.95 13.02 29.21
CA THR A 85 -6.46 11.95 30.09
C THR A 85 -6.39 12.44 31.53
N ARG A 86 -6.96 11.64 32.45
CA ARG A 86 -6.85 11.85 33.90
C ARG A 86 -5.80 10.90 34.48
N ARG A 87 -5.54 10.99 35.79
CA ARG A 87 -4.76 9.96 36.48
C ARG A 87 -5.39 8.57 36.24
N GLU A 88 -4.54 7.57 36.03
CA GLU A 88 -4.97 6.20 35.73
C GLU A 88 -4.69 5.28 36.92
N ALA A 89 -5.65 4.44 37.28
CA ALA A 89 -5.54 3.51 38.39
C ALA A 89 -4.72 2.28 37.98
N ILE A 90 -3.49 2.16 38.47
CA ILE A 90 -2.53 1.15 37.98
C ILE A 90 -2.51 -0.16 38.76
N SER A 91 -3.15 -0.21 39.92
CA SER A 91 -3.15 -1.40 40.77
C SER A 91 -4.47 -2.14 40.78
N ARG A 92 -4.42 -3.46 40.98
CA ARG A 92 -5.56 -4.35 41.23
C ARG A 92 -5.23 -5.27 42.39
N SER A 93 -6.25 -5.68 43.14
CA SER A 93 -6.10 -6.61 44.28
C SER A 93 -6.26 -8.08 43.90
N ARG A 94 -6.62 -8.40 42.65
CA ARG A 94 -6.90 -9.75 42.15
C ARG A 94 -6.53 -9.87 40.68
N GLY A 95 -6.10 -11.05 40.25
CA GLY A 95 -5.74 -11.36 38.87
C GLY A 95 -4.32 -11.90 38.76
N LEU A 96 -3.79 -11.90 37.53
CA LEU A 96 -2.40 -12.17 37.22
C LEU A 96 -1.72 -10.86 36.86
N GLY A 97 -0.44 -10.71 37.23
CA GLY A 97 0.35 -9.52 36.94
C GLY A 97 1.60 -9.45 37.83
N ALA A 98 2.49 -8.52 37.53
CA ALA A 98 3.62 -8.22 38.40
C ALA A 98 3.12 -7.54 39.69
N ARG A 99 3.70 -7.86 40.84
CA ARG A 99 3.40 -7.16 42.10
C ARG A 99 4.07 -5.79 42.11
N LEU A 100 3.45 -4.81 42.77
CA LEU A 100 4.13 -3.54 43.03
C LEU A 100 5.31 -3.77 44.00
N PRO A 101 6.54 -3.30 43.69
CA PRO A 101 7.70 -3.54 44.54
C PRO A 101 7.58 -3.00 45.98
N TRP A 102 6.75 -1.97 46.18
CA TRP A 102 6.51 -1.33 47.48
C TRP A 102 5.15 -1.67 48.10
N ASP A 103 4.31 -2.44 47.41
CA ASP A 103 2.99 -2.86 47.90
C ASP A 103 2.62 -4.22 47.31
N GLU A 104 3.11 -5.29 47.94
CA GLU A 104 2.89 -6.67 47.47
C GLU A 104 1.42 -7.09 47.50
N SER A 105 0.54 -6.36 48.20
CA SER A 105 -0.91 -6.62 48.21
C SER A 105 -1.58 -6.29 46.88
N GLN A 106 -0.87 -5.56 46.02
CA GLN A 106 -1.35 -5.04 44.75
C GLN A 106 -0.55 -5.62 43.58
N ILE A 107 -1.24 -5.87 42.48
CA ILE A 107 -0.64 -6.21 41.18
C ILE A 107 -0.82 -5.06 40.19
N VAL A 108 0.14 -4.88 39.30
CA VAL A 108 0.06 -3.92 38.20
C VAL A 108 -0.97 -4.40 37.18
N GLU A 109 -1.81 -3.49 36.71
CA GLU A 109 -2.81 -3.78 35.70
C GLU A 109 -2.21 -3.78 34.28
N SER A 110 -2.84 -4.53 33.38
CA SER A 110 -2.29 -4.89 32.06
C SER A 110 -2.00 -3.72 31.09
N LEU A 111 -2.67 -2.57 31.20
CA LEU A 111 -2.39 -1.41 30.36
C LEU A 111 -1.19 -0.59 30.88
N SER A 112 -0.79 -0.81 32.13
CA SER A 112 0.28 -0.08 32.81
C SER A 112 1.63 -0.78 32.71
N ASP A 113 1.67 -2.13 32.75
CA ASP A 113 2.89 -2.91 32.56
C ASP A 113 3.27 -3.15 31.08
N SER A 114 2.38 -2.76 30.15
CA SER A 114 2.55 -2.97 28.71
C SER A 114 3.02 -1.74 27.93
N THR A 115 3.62 -0.73 28.58
CA THR A 115 4.02 0.51 27.89
C THR A 115 5.50 0.59 27.52
N LEU A 116 6.38 -0.17 28.17
CA LEU A 116 7.84 -0.13 27.96
C LEU A 116 8.44 -1.50 27.61
N TYR A 117 7.60 -2.52 27.43
CA TYR A 117 8.01 -3.90 27.12
C TYR A 117 8.85 -4.03 25.84
N THR A 118 8.74 -3.07 24.90
CA THR A 118 9.56 -3.01 23.68
C THR A 118 11.05 -2.85 23.98
N LEU A 119 11.41 -2.30 25.14
CA LEU A 119 12.80 -2.26 25.62
C LEU A 119 13.34 -3.67 25.84
N LEU A 120 12.56 -4.54 26.49
CA LEU A 120 12.98 -5.90 26.80
C LEU A 120 13.23 -6.72 25.54
N TYR A 121 12.45 -6.54 24.46
CA TYR A 121 12.69 -7.24 23.20
C TYR A 121 14.11 -7.05 22.65
N THR A 122 14.71 -5.88 22.88
CA THR A 122 16.07 -5.59 22.37
C THR A 122 17.15 -6.42 23.04
N VAL A 123 16.94 -6.91 24.27
CA VAL A 123 17.99 -7.55 25.07
C VAL A 123 17.63 -8.93 25.61
N ILE A 124 16.34 -9.28 25.69
CA ILE A 124 15.86 -10.49 26.38
C ILE A 124 16.45 -11.78 25.80
N HIS A 125 16.71 -11.80 24.49
CA HIS A 125 17.29 -12.95 23.79
C HIS A 125 18.78 -13.16 24.09
N LYS A 126 19.46 -12.19 24.71
CA LYS A 126 20.85 -12.28 25.18
C LYS A 126 20.98 -12.27 26.70
N MET A 127 19.86 -12.17 27.42
CA MET A 127 19.83 -12.07 28.87
C MET A 127 19.60 -13.46 29.47
N ASN A 128 20.50 -13.89 30.36
CA ASN A 128 20.45 -15.18 31.05
C ASN A 128 20.35 -15.06 32.59
N PHE A 129 20.11 -13.85 33.09
CA PHE A 129 20.01 -13.53 34.52
C PHE A 129 18.78 -12.64 34.76
N MET A 130 18.34 -12.54 36.02
CA MET A 130 17.29 -11.59 36.40
C MET A 130 17.94 -10.22 36.66
N PRO A 131 17.62 -9.18 35.87
CA PRO A 131 18.20 -7.85 36.05
C PRO A 131 17.68 -7.16 37.32
N ASN A 132 18.50 -6.27 37.88
CA ASN A 132 18.12 -5.33 38.93
C ASN A 132 18.04 -3.90 38.35
N ASP A 133 17.64 -2.94 39.19
CA ASP A 133 17.46 -1.55 38.79
C ASP A 133 18.74 -0.92 38.21
N GLU A 134 19.91 -1.18 38.81
CA GLU A 134 21.20 -0.64 38.34
C GLU A 134 21.56 -1.15 36.94
N ILE A 135 21.30 -2.44 36.67
CA ILE A 135 21.53 -3.04 35.35
C ILE A 135 20.58 -2.41 34.32
N PHE A 136 19.31 -2.23 34.65
CA PHE A 136 18.37 -1.57 33.74
C PHE A 136 18.71 -0.10 33.49
N ASP A 137 19.09 0.63 34.54
CA ASP A 137 19.55 2.01 34.44
C ASP A 137 20.77 2.13 33.53
N TYR A 138 21.71 1.19 33.60
CA TYR A 138 22.82 1.18 32.66
C TYR A 138 22.36 0.85 31.23
N ILE A 139 21.65 -0.27 31.04
CA ILE A 139 21.28 -0.75 29.70
C ILE A 139 20.47 0.32 28.97
N PHE A 140 19.42 0.84 29.59
CA PHE A 140 18.46 1.73 28.92
C PHE A 140 18.78 3.22 29.11
N LEU A 141 19.31 3.63 30.26
CA LEU A 141 19.57 5.06 30.55
C LEU A 141 21.06 5.44 30.47
N GLY A 142 21.97 4.46 30.44
CA GLY A 142 23.41 4.69 30.41
C GLY A 142 23.98 5.19 31.74
N LYS A 143 23.29 4.92 32.84
CA LYS A 143 23.70 5.35 34.19
C LYS A 143 24.42 4.21 34.90
N GLY A 144 25.59 4.50 35.50
CA GLY A 144 26.40 3.52 36.24
C GLY A 144 27.62 3.01 35.45
N ASN A 145 28.41 2.14 36.10
CA ASN A 145 29.66 1.58 35.57
C ASN A 145 29.59 0.03 35.62
N PRO A 146 29.36 -0.68 34.52
CA PRO A 146 29.11 -2.11 34.58
C PRO A 146 30.31 -2.95 34.13
N SER A 147 30.15 -4.27 34.22
CA SER A 147 31.01 -5.27 33.59
C SER A 147 30.84 -5.29 32.06
N SER A 148 31.80 -5.92 31.36
CA SER A 148 31.82 -6.07 29.90
C SER A 148 30.55 -6.67 29.31
N ASP A 149 29.93 -7.62 30.02
CA ASP A 149 28.78 -8.38 29.51
C ASP A 149 27.52 -7.51 29.39
N ILE A 150 27.36 -6.52 30.27
CA ILE A 150 26.22 -5.59 30.27
C ILE A 150 26.41 -4.48 29.22
N GLU A 151 27.66 -4.12 28.90
CA GLU A 151 27.96 -3.18 27.80
C GLU A 151 27.44 -3.73 26.46
N GLY A 152 27.55 -5.04 26.25
CA GLY A 152 26.98 -5.72 25.09
C GLY A 152 25.46 -5.52 24.98
N LEU A 153 24.72 -5.68 26.08
CA LEU A 153 23.27 -5.49 26.12
C LEU A 153 22.87 -4.04 25.82
N ARG A 154 23.64 -3.06 26.32
CA ARG A 154 23.41 -1.65 25.98
C ARG A 154 23.62 -1.38 24.49
N LYS A 155 24.65 -1.96 23.87
CA LYS A 155 24.90 -1.83 22.42
C LYS A 155 23.74 -2.39 21.60
N GLU A 156 23.17 -3.53 22.00
CA GLU A 156 21.95 -4.08 21.36
C GLU A 156 20.76 -3.12 21.46
N PHE A 157 20.48 -2.61 22.66
CA PHE A 157 19.42 -1.62 22.85
C PHE A 157 19.64 -0.38 21.97
N MET A 158 20.84 0.19 21.97
CA MET A 158 21.19 1.37 21.19
C MET A 158 21.15 1.15 19.68
N TYR A 159 21.34 -0.10 19.22
CA TYR A 159 21.22 -0.47 17.82
C TYR A 159 19.74 -0.53 17.38
N TRP A 160 18.88 -1.18 18.17
CA TRP A 160 17.48 -1.42 17.80
C TRP A 160 16.51 -0.28 18.14
N TYR A 161 16.82 0.59 19.11
CA TYR A 161 15.93 1.67 19.54
C TYR A 161 16.29 3.02 18.89
N PRO A 162 15.33 3.90 18.58
CA PRO A 162 13.89 3.84 18.89
C PRO A 162 13.09 2.84 18.07
N VAL A 163 11.87 2.50 18.52
CA VAL A 163 10.91 1.71 17.75
C VAL A 163 10.58 2.44 16.45
N ASP A 164 10.96 1.86 15.31
CA ASP A 164 10.70 2.47 14.01
C ASP A 164 9.20 2.53 13.69
N GLN A 165 8.47 1.44 13.96
CA GLN A 165 7.04 1.34 13.67
C GLN A 165 6.29 0.56 14.75
N ARG A 166 5.24 1.17 15.33
CA ARG A 166 4.32 0.53 16.27
C ARG A 166 2.95 0.33 15.62
N HIS A 167 2.63 -0.91 15.26
CA HIS A 167 1.33 -1.29 14.70
C HIS A 167 0.30 -1.58 15.79
N THR A 168 -0.92 -1.06 15.65
CA THR A 168 -1.98 -1.22 16.65
C THR A 168 -3.39 -1.10 16.07
N GLY A 169 -4.38 -1.69 16.73
CA GLY A 169 -5.79 -1.40 16.44
C GLY A 169 -6.17 0.01 16.91
N ARG A 170 -7.10 0.65 16.21
CA ARG A 170 -7.58 2.01 16.56
C ARG A 170 -8.22 2.11 17.95
N ASP A 171 -8.63 1.01 18.57
CA ASP A 171 -9.13 0.96 19.94
C ASP A 171 -8.08 1.35 20.97
N LEU A 172 -6.81 1.04 20.72
CA LEU A 172 -5.71 1.33 21.63
C LEU A 172 -5.25 2.80 21.61
N ILE A 173 -5.78 3.61 20.68
CA ILE A 173 -5.60 5.08 20.69
C ILE A 173 -6.23 5.71 21.93
N GLN A 174 -7.30 5.12 22.47
CA GLN A 174 -8.03 5.69 23.61
C GLN A 174 -7.30 5.51 24.95
N ASN A 175 -6.26 4.66 25.00
CA ASN A 175 -5.59 4.30 26.25
C ASN A 175 -4.08 4.01 26.07
N HIS A 176 -3.74 2.85 25.51
CA HIS A 176 -2.40 2.29 25.48
C HIS A 176 -1.41 3.20 24.76
N ILE A 177 -1.78 3.75 23.60
CA ILE A 177 -0.87 4.60 22.82
C ILE A 177 -0.51 5.91 23.56
N PRO A 178 -1.47 6.66 24.12
CA PRO A 178 -1.15 7.75 25.04
C PRO A 178 -0.19 7.33 26.16
N PHE A 179 -0.48 6.23 26.87
CA PHE A 179 0.36 5.76 27.99
C PHE A 179 1.75 5.35 27.53
N TYR A 180 1.85 4.70 26.38
CA TYR A 180 3.09 4.34 25.70
C TYR A 180 3.95 5.58 25.46
N ILE A 181 3.39 6.64 24.88
CA ILE A 181 4.12 7.90 24.61
C ILE A 181 4.50 8.61 25.92
N TYR A 182 3.57 8.72 26.87
CA TYR A 182 3.83 9.31 28.18
C TYR A 182 5.03 8.64 28.88
N ASN A 183 5.00 7.31 28.98
CA ASN A 183 6.00 6.54 29.71
C ASN A 183 7.35 6.53 28.98
N HIS A 184 7.36 6.47 27.64
CA HIS A 184 8.59 6.64 26.86
C HIS A 184 9.24 8.00 27.10
N LEU A 185 8.43 9.07 27.04
CA LEU A 185 8.93 10.42 27.26
C LEU A 185 9.48 10.59 28.68
N ALA A 186 8.80 10.03 29.68
CA ALA A 186 9.20 10.18 31.08
C ALA A 186 10.51 9.45 31.42
N ILE A 187 10.70 8.25 30.88
CA ILE A 187 11.85 7.40 31.22
C ILE A 187 13.04 7.62 30.27
N LEU A 188 12.79 7.69 28.97
CA LEU A 188 13.84 7.70 27.94
C LEU A 188 14.04 9.08 27.31
N GLY A 189 13.04 9.96 27.37
CA GLY A 189 13.07 11.27 26.74
C GLY A 189 12.72 11.25 25.25
N GLU A 190 12.78 12.43 24.61
CA GLU A 190 12.26 12.64 23.25
C GLU A 190 12.96 11.81 22.17
N ARG A 191 14.27 11.54 22.34
CA ARG A 191 15.10 10.82 21.37
C ARG A 191 14.61 9.39 21.10
N TYR A 192 13.98 8.77 22.10
CA TYR A 192 13.59 7.36 22.06
C TYR A 192 12.08 7.14 21.90
N LEU A 193 11.35 8.19 21.52
CA LEU A 193 9.96 8.06 21.09
C LEU A 193 9.86 7.16 19.85
N PRO A 194 8.72 6.47 19.65
CA PRO A 194 8.51 5.72 18.41
C PRO A 194 8.61 6.67 17.22
N ARG A 195 9.27 6.26 16.13
CA ARG A 195 9.32 7.10 14.93
C ARG A 195 7.98 7.17 14.24
N ARG A 196 7.24 6.05 14.23
CA ARG A 196 5.94 5.94 13.58
C ARG A 196 4.94 5.10 14.39
N ILE A 197 3.70 5.55 14.45
CA ILE A 197 2.55 4.79 14.95
C ILE A 197 1.60 4.51 13.80
N VAL A 198 1.30 3.24 13.57
CA VAL A 198 0.47 2.75 12.48
C VAL A 198 -0.78 2.14 13.06
N THR A 199 -1.95 2.66 12.71
CA THR A 199 -3.24 2.16 13.22
C THR A 199 -4.04 1.46 12.16
N ASN A 200 -4.65 0.31 12.50
CA ASN A 200 -5.56 -0.41 11.63
C ASN A 200 -7.01 -0.43 12.15
N GLY A 201 -7.96 -0.65 11.23
CA GLY A 201 -9.36 -0.91 11.54
C GLY A 201 -9.61 -2.28 12.16
N PHE A 202 -10.87 -2.56 12.51
CA PHE A 202 -11.24 -3.85 13.11
C PHE A 202 -11.49 -4.93 12.05
N VAL A 203 -11.32 -6.19 12.46
CA VAL A 203 -11.77 -7.33 11.65
C VAL A 203 -13.22 -7.69 12.02
N ARG A 204 -14.05 -7.85 11.00
CA ARG A 204 -15.46 -8.26 11.02
C ARG A 204 -15.61 -9.62 10.34
N VAL A 205 -16.72 -10.30 10.61
CA VAL A 205 -17.09 -11.56 9.94
C VAL A 205 -18.55 -11.45 9.53
N GLY A 206 -18.81 -11.53 8.21
CA GLY A 206 -20.15 -11.38 7.64
C GLY A 206 -20.73 -9.98 7.89
N GLY A 207 -19.90 -8.95 7.79
CA GLY A 207 -20.26 -7.54 8.03
C GLY A 207 -20.48 -7.17 9.50
N ARG A 208 -20.44 -8.13 10.42
CA ARG A 208 -20.71 -7.94 11.85
C ARG A 208 -19.43 -7.94 12.67
N LYS A 209 -19.44 -7.20 13.78
CA LYS A 209 -18.37 -7.25 14.80
C LYS A 209 -18.20 -8.70 15.28
N MET A 210 -16.97 -9.20 15.32
CA MET A 210 -16.69 -10.50 15.92
C MET A 210 -16.92 -10.44 17.43
N SER A 211 -17.73 -11.35 17.96
CA SER A 211 -17.90 -11.49 19.40
C SER A 211 -18.31 -12.90 19.81
N LYS A 212 -17.95 -13.29 21.04
CA LYS A 212 -18.31 -14.60 21.61
C LYS A 212 -19.83 -14.74 21.75
N SER A 213 -20.51 -13.66 22.13
CA SER A 213 -21.97 -13.63 22.29
C SER A 213 -22.71 -13.83 20.97
N LEU A 214 -22.25 -13.22 19.88
CA LEU A 214 -22.82 -13.42 18.54
C LEU A 214 -22.40 -14.75 17.90
N ARG A 215 -21.51 -15.53 18.55
CA ARG A 215 -20.98 -16.82 18.07
C ARG A 215 -20.43 -16.76 16.64
N ASN A 216 -19.96 -15.59 16.20
CA ASN A 216 -19.45 -15.33 14.85
C ASN A 216 -17.92 -15.14 14.81
N ILE A 217 -17.22 -15.71 15.80
CA ILE A 217 -15.75 -15.66 15.83
C ILE A 217 -15.20 -16.64 14.80
N TYR A 218 -14.26 -16.15 14.00
CA TYR A 218 -13.45 -16.98 13.12
C TYR A 218 -12.02 -17.05 13.65
N PRO A 219 -11.62 -18.15 14.33
CA PRO A 219 -10.26 -18.26 14.84
C PRO A 219 -9.25 -18.29 13.70
N LEU A 220 -8.10 -17.61 13.89
CA LEU A 220 -7.01 -17.62 12.90
C LEU A 220 -6.52 -19.05 12.60
N SER A 221 -6.41 -19.90 13.63
CA SER A 221 -6.03 -21.31 13.46
C SER A 221 -7.01 -22.09 12.58
N LYS A 222 -8.30 -21.78 12.66
CA LYS A 222 -9.33 -22.36 11.79
C LYS A 222 -9.12 -21.90 10.34
N ALA A 223 -8.94 -20.59 10.12
CA ALA A 223 -8.70 -20.03 8.80
C ALA A 223 -7.46 -20.63 8.13
N ILE A 224 -6.34 -20.72 8.86
CA ILE A 224 -5.10 -21.31 8.35
C ILE A 224 -5.30 -22.79 8.00
N LYS A 225 -6.02 -23.56 8.84
CA LYS A 225 -6.27 -24.98 8.57
C LYS A 225 -7.13 -25.20 7.32
N GLU A 226 -8.08 -24.32 7.05
CA GLU A 226 -9.02 -24.45 5.93
C GLU A 226 -8.47 -23.91 4.61
N PHE A 227 -7.70 -22.82 4.63
CA PHE A 227 -7.26 -22.13 3.42
C PHE A 227 -5.74 -22.07 3.23
N GLY A 228 -4.95 -22.50 4.22
CA GLY A 228 -3.50 -22.31 4.22
C GLY A 228 -3.09 -20.90 4.68
N VAL A 229 -1.78 -20.71 4.91
CA VAL A 229 -1.25 -19.46 5.47
C VAL A 229 -1.31 -18.32 4.46
N ASP A 230 -0.83 -18.56 3.23
CA ASP A 230 -0.66 -17.50 2.23
C ASP A 230 -2.00 -16.91 1.73
N PRO A 231 -3.04 -17.70 1.42
CA PRO A 231 -4.35 -17.14 1.07
C PRO A 231 -4.97 -16.30 2.20
N VAL A 232 -4.79 -16.74 3.46
CA VAL A 232 -5.27 -15.98 4.63
C VAL A 232 -4.49 -14.66 4.78
N ARG A 233 -3.16 -14.68 4.64
CA ARG A 233 -2.32 -13.48 4.68
C ARG A 233 -2.76 -12.45 3.65
N VAL A 234 -2.92 -12.88 2.40
CA VAL A 234 -3.37 -12.01 1.30
C VAL A 234 -4.77 -11.48 1.58
N SER A 235 -5.71 -12.32 1.99
CA SER A 235 -7.07 -11.86 2.32
C SER A 235 -7.06 -10.79 3.44
N LEU A 236 -6.22 -10.95 4.46
CA LEU A 236 -6.15 -9.98 5.56
C LEU A 236 -5.47 -8.67 5.14
N ALA A 237 -4.47 -8.74 4.24
CA ALA A 237 -3.68 -7.59 3.82
C ALA A 237 -4.30 -6.77 2.69
N CYS A 238 -5.07 -7.41 1.79
CA CYS A 238 -5.39 -6.84 0.47
C CYS A 238 -6.83 -6.37 0.34
N ASN A 239 -7.71 -6.77 1.26
CA ASN A 239 -9.15 -6.52 1.16
C ASN A 239 -9.55 -5.08 1.40
N THR A 240 -8.81 -4.37 2.25
CA THR A 240 -9.17 -3.01 2.68
C THR A 240 -7.93 -2.17 2.96
N ASP A 241 -8.08 -0.86 2.84
CA ASP A 241 -7.05 0.08 3.28
C ASP A 241 -6.91 0.00 4.80
N LEU A 242 -5.70 0.26 5.28
CA LEU A 242 -5.31 -0.02 6.66
C LEU A 242 -6.26 0.60 7.71
N SER A 243 -6.73 1.83 7.47
CA SER A 243 -7.58 2.58 8.41
C SER A 243 -9.03 2.08 8.47
N GLN A 244 -9.46 1.26 7.51
CA GLN A 244 -10.83 0.79 7.36
C GLN A 244 -11.05 -0.56 8.06
N ASP A 245 -12.29 -0.83 8.46
CA ASP A 245 -12.65 -2.14 9.00
C ASP A 245 -12.61 -3.19 7.88
N LEU A 246 -11.90 -4.28 8.13
CA LEU A 246 -11.82 -5.44 7.24
C LEU A 246 -13.01 -6.37 7.49
N ASP A 247 -13.72 -6.78 6.45
CA ASP A 247 -14.62 -7.94 6.54
C ASP A 247 -13.89 -9.22 6.09
N PHE A 248 -13.77 -10.18 6.99
CA PHE A 248 -13.24 -11.50 6.68
C PHE A 248 -14.32 -12.34 6.01
N ASN A 249 -14.15 -12.54 4.70
CA ASN A 249 -15.08 -13.27 3.86
C ASN A 249 -14.42 -14.53 3.29
N VAL A 250 -14.95 -15.69 3.65
CA VAL A 250 -14.46 -17.01 3.21
C VAL A 250 -14.39 -17.13 1.68
N ASN A 251 -15.40 -16.63 0.95
CA ASN A 251 -15.42 -16.72 -0.51
C ASN A 251 -14.26 -15.93 -1.13
N GLN A 252 -13.88 -14.81 -0.51
CA GLN A 252 -12.77 -14.00 -0.96
C GLN A 252 -11.43 -14.68 -0.67
N VAL A 253 -11.28 -15.33 0.49
CA VAL A 253 -10.10 -16.14 0.81
C VAL A 253 -9.95 -17.27 -0.20
N THR A 254 -11.04 -17.97 -0.55
CA THR A 254 -11.04 -19.02 -1.58
C THR A 254 -10.60 -18.45 -2.94
N SER A 255 -11.12 -17.28 -3.33
CA SER A 255 -10.72 -16.63 -4.59
C SER A 255 -9.22 -16.30 -4.62
N TYR A 256 -8.65 -15.84 -3.50
CA TYR A 256 -7.20 -15.65 -3.40
C TYR A 256 -6.43 -16.96 -3.45
N ALA A 257 -6.91 -18.02 -2.82
CA ALA A 257 -6.28 -19.34 -2.91
C ALA A 257 -6.23 -19.85 -4.37
N GLU A 258 -7.32 -19.69 -5.12
CA GLU A 258 -7.37 -20.03 -6.55
C GLU A 258 -6.43 -19.15 -7.38
N GLN A 259 -6.39 -17.84 -7.12
CA GLN A 259 -5.47 -16.93 -7.81
C GLN A 259 -4.01 -17.31 -7.54
N LEU A 260 -3.65 -17.58 -6.28
CA LEU A 260 -2.29 -18.00 -5.92
C LEU A 260 -1.91 -19.33 -6.55
N LYS A 261 -2.85 -20.28 -6.65
CA LYS A 261 -2.63 -21.53 -7.38
C LYS A 261 -2.35 -21.27 -8.87
N ARG A 262 -3.15 -20.43 -9.52
CA ARG A 262 -2.94 -20.05 -10.94
C ARG A 262 -1.59 -19.38 -11.15
N LEU A 263 -1.18 -18.51 -10.22
CA LEU A 263 0.14 -17.87 -10.26
C LEU A 263 1.26 -18.89 -10.09
N TYR A 264 1.14 -19.80 -9.12
CA TYR A 264 2.11 -20.86 -8.89
C TYR A 264 2.29 -21.75 -10.13
N ASP A 265 1.18 -22.19 -10.72
CA ASP A 265 1.18 -23.05 -11.92
C ASP A 265 1.81 -22.31 -13.10
N LEU A 266 1.40 -21.05 -13.35
CA LEU A 266 1.96 -20.22 -14.41
C LEU A 266 3.47 -20.03 -14.25
N ILE A 267 3.92 -19.57 -13.08
CA ILE A 267 5.33 -19.29 -12.83
C ILE A 267 6.14 -20.59 -12.98
N SER A 268 5.66 -21.70 -12.40
CA SER A 268 6.32 -23.00 -12.51
C SER A 268 6.46 -23.48 -13.95
N THR A 269 5.42 -23.32 -14.78
CA THR A 269 5.49 -23.63 -16.21
C THR A 269 6.49 -22.73 -16.92
N LEU A 270 6.42 -21.42 -16.68
CA LEU A 270 7.27 -20.45 -17.37
C LEU A 270 8.76 -20.57 -17.01
N LEU A 271 9.09 -21.02 -15.79
CA LEU A 271 10.46 -21.32 -15.38
C LEU A 271 11.11 -22.45 -16.19
N SER A 272 10.31 -23.31 -16.82
CA SER A 272 10.81 -24.43 -17.63
C SER A 272 11.00 -24.08 -19.12
N VAL A 273 10.60 -22.89 -19.55
CA VAL A 273 10.67 -22.44 -20.95
C VAL A 273 12.12 -22.31 -21.37
N LYS A 274 12.46 -22.92 -22.52
CA LYS A 274 13.76 -22.76 -23.19
C LYS A 274 13.51 -22.45 -24.66
N SER A 275 13.92 -21.26 -25.09
CA SER A 275 13.69 -20.78 -26.46
C SER A 275 14.98 -20.62 -27.23
N GLY A 276 16.08 -20.27 -26.55
CA GLY A 276 17.35 -19.93 -27.18
C GLY A 276 17.34 -18.61 -27.96
N LEU A 277 16.26 -17.82 -27.87
CA LEU A 277 16.17 -16.49 -28.46
C LEU A 277 17.07 -15.53 -27.68
N LYS A 278 18.06 -14.95 -28.38
CA LYS A 278 19.01 -14.01 -27.76
C LYS A 278 18.69 -12.55 -28.03
N GLU A 279 18.07 -12.25 -29.17
CA GLU A 279 17.78 -10.87 -29.54
C GLU A 279 16.51 -10.37 -28.86
N LEU A 280 16.57 -9.17 -28.28
CA LEU A 280 15.44 -8.51 -27.67
C LEU A 280 14.59 -7.81 -28.74
N ARG A 281 13.36 -8.32 -28.93
CA ARG A 281 12.34 -7.72 -29.79
C ARG A 281 11.56 -6.65 -29.03
N ILE A 282 10.71 -5.91 -29.73
CA ILE A 282 9.84 -4.90 -29.13
C ILE A 282 8.94 -5.47 -28.01
N PRO A 283 8.26 -6.63 -28.16
CA PRO A 283 7.48 -7.20 -27.07
C PRO A 283 8.31 -7.51 -25.82
N ASP A 284 9.55 -8.01 -26.02
CA ASP A 284 10.47 -8.35 -24.94
C ASP A 284 10.89 -7.09 -24.16
N LYS A 285 11.28 -6.04 -24.89
CA LYS A 285 11.61 -4.70 -24.35
C LYS A 285 10.41 -4.05 -23.66
N TRP A 286 9.22 -4.22 -24.21
CA TRP A 286 7.99 -3.70 -23.62
C TRP A 286 7.71 -4.36 -22.28
N LEU A 287 7.81 -5.69 -22.18
CA LEU A 287 7.55 -6.42 -20.93
C LEU A 287 8.52 -5.99 -19.83
N LEU A 288 9.81 -5.83 -20.14
CA LEU A 288 10.80 -5.31 -19.17
C LEU A 288 10.46 -3.88 -18.73
N SER A 289 10.11 -3.00 -19.66
CA SER A 289 9.74 -1.62 -19.33
C SER A 289 8.47 -1.55 -18.49
N LYS A 290 7.47 -2.38 -18.81
CA LYS A 290 6.22 -2.49 -18.06
C LYS A 290 6.48 -3.02 -16.65
N LEU A 291 7.29 -4.07 -16.51
CA LEU A 291 7.72 -4.60 -15.21
C LEU A 291 8.42 -3.52 -14.38
N ARG A 292 9.33 -2.73 -14.98
CA ARG A 292 9.99 -1.62 -14.30
C ARG A 292 8.99 -0.63 -13.69
N SER A 293 8.00 -0.18 -14.49
CA SER A 293 6.95 0.73 -14.02
C SER A 293 6.08 0.12 -12.91
N LEU A 294 5.77 -1.18 -13.01
CA LEU A 294 5.01 -1.90 -11.99
C LEU A 294 5.79 -2.03 -10.68
N ILE A 295 7.09 -2.35 -10.73
CA ILE A 295 7.94 -2.42 -9.53
C ILE A 295 8.11 -1.06 -8.88
N SER A 296 8.28 0.01 -9.65
CA SER A 296 8.32 1.37 -9.10
C SER A 296 7.00 1.73 -8.38
N SER A 297 5.86 1.40 -9.00
CA SER A 297 4.53 1.62 -8.41
C SER A 297 4.30 0.76 -7.16
N LEU A 298 4.81 -0.47 -7.16
CA LEU A 298 4.76 -1.39 -6.03
C LEU A 298 5.57 -0.84 -4.85
N ASN A 299 6.82 -0.43 -5.09
CA ASN A 299 7.70 0.11 -4.06
C ASN A 299 7.09 1.35 -3.42
N GLN A 300 6.56 2.27 -4.23
CA GLN A 300 5.86 3.45 -3.72
C GLN A 300 4.60 3.09 -2.90
N ALA A 301 3.82 2.10 -3.35
CA ALA A 301 2.65 1.65 -2.61
C ALA A 301 3.04 1.02 -1.25
N MET A 302 4.10 0.22 -1.21
CA MET A 302 4.62 -0.38 0.03
C MET A 302 5.14 0.68 1.01
N GLU A 303 5.90 1.66 0.54
CA GLU A 303 6.40 2.79 1.36
C GLU A 303 5.27 3.61 1.99
N ASN A 304 4.16 3.77 1.26
CA ASN A 304 2.99 4.54 1.70
C ASN A 304 1.94 3.71 2.47
N PHE A 305 2.20 2.43 2.76
CA PHE A 305 1.23 1.49 3.34
C PHE A 305 -0.06 1.31 2.51
N GLU A 306 0.01 1.52 1.19
CA GLU A 306 -1.06 1.21 0.24
C GLU A 306 -1.05 -0.30 -0.10
N ILE A 307 -1.16 -1.15 0.93
CA ILE A 307 -0.95 -2.62 0.83
C ILE A 307 -1.90 -3.28 -0.18
N ARG A 308 -3.15 -2.79 -0.27
CA ARG A 308 -4.13 -3.25 -1.26
C ARG A 308 -3.68 -2.98 -2.71
N LYS A 309 -3.14 -1.79 -2.97
CA LYS A 309 -2.61 -1.43 -4.29
C LYS A 309 -1.37 -2.25 -4.63
N ALA A 310 -0.45 -2.40 -3.67
CA ALA A 310 0.72 -3.24 -3.81
C ALA A 310 0.33 -4.70 -4.16
N ALA A 311 -0.64 -5.26 -3.46
CA ALA A 311 -1.14 -6.59 -3.73
C ALA A 311 -1.80 -6.74 -5.10
N ASN A 312 -2.57 -5.73 -5.54
CA ASN A 312 -3.16 -5.77 -6.88
C ASN A 312 -2.09 -5.82 -7.97
N ILE A 313 -1.01 -5.03 -7.82
CA ILE A 313 0.12 -5.05 -8.75
C ILE A 313 0.74 -6.44 -8.83
N ILE A 314 1.01 -7.04 -7.67
CA ILE A 314 1.69 -8.33 -7.58
C ILE A 314 0.80 -9.49 -8.04
N LEU A 315 -0.48 -9.49 -7.70
CA LEU A 315 -1.38 -10.63 -8.00
C LEU A 315 -2.01 -10.57 -9.39
N TYR A 316 -2.18 -9.37 -9.95
CA TYR A 316 -2.94 -9.16 -11.18
C TYR A 316 -2.17 -8.39 -12.24
N ASP A 317 -1.53 -7.26 -11.93
CA ASP A 317 -0.96 -6.41 -13.00
C ASP A 317 0.26 -7.04 -13.68
N ILE A 318 1.15 -7.69 -12.92
CA ILE A 318 2.28 -8.44 -13.50
C ILE A 318 1.77 -9.65 -14.31
N TYR A 319 0.75 -10.35 -13.79
CA TYR A 319 0.10 -11.44 -14.51
C TYR A 319 -0.49 -10.98 -15.84
N ASN A 320 -1.20 -9.84 -15.84
CA ASN A 320 -1.80 -9.27 -17.03
C ASN A 320 -0.72 -8.82 -18.03
N ALA A 321 0.38 -8.22 -17.56
CA ALA A 321 1.50 -7.85 -18.42
C ALA A 321 2.13 -9.07 -19.12
N LEU A 322 2.29 -10.20 -18.41
CA LEU A 322 2.75 -11.45 -19.01
C LEU A 322 1.75 -11.97 -20.05
N LYS A 323 0.45 -11.96 -19.74
CA LYS A 323 -0.60 -12.38 -20.69
C LYS A 323 -0.57 -11.54 -21.97
N ASP A 324 -0.48 -10.23 -21.85
CA ASP A 324 -0.37 -9.30 -22.98
C ASP A 324 0.89 -9.59 -23.81
N TYR A 325 2.02 -9.86 -23.15
CA TYR A 325 3.25 -10.27 -23.82
C TYR A 325 3.07 -11.57 -24.63
N PHE A 326 2.42 -12.61 -24.06
CA PHE A 326 2.12 -13.85 -24.78
C PHE A 326 1.11 -13.67 -25.92
N ASP A 327 0.25 -12.64 -25.87
CA ASP A 327 -0.59 -12.30 -27.02
C ASP A 327 0.28 -11.73 -28.17
N MET A 328 1.38 -11.02 -27.87
CA MET A 328 2.29 -10.41 -28.85
C MET A 328 3.29 -11.38 -29.48
N VAL A 329 3.63 -12.48 -28.81
CA VAL A 329 4.69 -13.41 -29.26
C VAL A 329 4.18 -14.82 -29.44
N GLU A 330 4.71 -15.54 -30.43
CA GLU A 330 4.50 -16.99 -30.57
C GLU A 330 5.50 -17.77 -29.71
N VAL A 331 6.76 -17.33 -29.73
CA VAL A 331 7.85 -17.89 -28.93
C VAL A 331 8.37 -16.79 -27.99
N PRO A 332 8.30 -16.98 -26.66
CA PRO A 332 8.82 -16.04 -25.69
C PRO A 332 10.36 -16.10 -25.61
N ASN A 333 11.00 -14.96 -25.33
CA ASN A 333 12.40 -14.93 -24.93
C ASN A 333 12.54 -15.45 -23.48
N ASP A 334 13.32 -16.52 -23.30
CA ASP A 334 13.49 -17.24 -22.03
C ASP A 334 14.30 -16.45 -21.00
N GLU A 335 15.30 -15.67 -21.41
CA GLU A 335 16.07 -14.80 -20.49
C GLU A 335 15.19 -13.68 -19.91
N VAL A 336 14.32 -13.10 -20.75
CA VAL A 336 13.37 -12.06 -20.36
C VAL A 336 12.33 -12.62 -19.39
N ILE A 337 11.76 -13.79 -19.70
CA ILE A 337 10.82 -14.48 -18.81
C ILE A 337 11.50 -14.79 -17.47
N TYR A 338 12.69 -15.39 -17.47
CA TYR A 338 13.42 -15.68 -16.24
C TYR A 338 13.64 -14.43 -15.38
N LYS A 339 14.07 -13.32 -15.98
CA LYS A 339 14.26 -12.05 -15.28
C LYS A 339 12.95 -11.53 -14.66
N VAL A 340 11.84 -11.58 -15.41
CA VAL A 340 10.51 -11.16 -14.93
C VAL A 340 10.07 -12.02 -13.75
N LEU A 341 10.21 -13.35 -13.85
CA LEU A 341 9.81 -14.28 -12.80
C LEU A 341 10.67 -14.14 -11.55
N SER A 342 11.99 -13.99 -11.67
CA SER A 342 12.89 -13.77 -10.53
C SER A 342 12.52 -12.50 -9.75
N VAL A 343 12.19 -11.41 -10.46
CA VAL A 343 11.71 -10.16 -9.85
C VAL A 343 10.35 -10.37 -9.20
N TRP A 344 9.43 -11.06 -9.87
CA TRP A 344 8.07 -11.27 -9.38
C TRP A 344 8.03 -12.16 -8.14
N ILE A 345 8.80 -13.24 -8.09
CA ILE A 345 8.89 -14.16 -6.94
C ILE A 345 9.42 -13.41 -5.70
N ARG A 346 10.46 -12.57 -5.85
CA ARG A 346 10.96 -11.74 -4.73
C ARG A 346 9.92 -10.71 -4.28
N ALA A 347 9.19 -10.10 -5.22
CA ALA A 347 8.09 -9.18 -4.91
C ALA A 347 6.91 -9.85 -4.17
N LEU A 348 6.64 -11.14 -4.45
CA LEU A 348 5.60 -11.94 -3.79
C LEU A 348 5.93 -12.24 -2.31
N SER A 349 7.20 -12.36 -1.96
CA SER A 349 7.68 -12.85 -0.64
C SER A 349 7.03 -12.16 0.59
N PRO A 350 6.89 -10.82 0.65
CA PRO A 350 6.22 -10.18 1.79
C PRO A 350 4.74 -10.56 1.97
N PHE A 351 4.06 -10.94 0.88
CA PHE A 351 2.64 -11.26 0.87
C PHE A 351 2.41 -12.75 1.09
N VAL A 352 3.10 -13.58 0.31
CA VAL A 352 2.94 -15.04 0.23
C VAL A 352 4.29 -15.77 0.38
N PRO A 353 4.92 -15.69 1.56
CA PRO A 353 6.29 -16.16 1.74
C PRO A 353 6.47 -17.64 1.43
N HIS A 354 5.51 -18.52 1.74
CA HIS A 354 5.65 -19.95 1.51
C HIS A 354 5.60 -20.29 0.02
N THR A 355 4.64 -19.71 -0.70
CA THR A 355 4.51 -19.85 -2.15
C THR A 355 5.73 -19.27 -2.86
N ALA A 356 6.24 -18.13 -2.38
CA ALA A 356 7.43 -17.51 -2.94
C ALA A 356 8.68 -18.38 -2.72
N GLU A 357 8.88 -18.98 -1.54
CA GLU A 357 9.99 -19.90 -1.29
C GLU A 357 9.91 -21.16 -2.18
N GLU A 358 8.73 -21.75 -2.35
CA GLU A 358 8.55 -22.93 -3.22
C GLU A 358 8.80 -22.62 -4.71
N LEU A 359 8.49 -21.41 -5.17
CA LEU A 359 8.82 -20.96 -6.52
C LEU A 359 10.29 -20.61 -6.66
N TRP A 360 10.88 -20.02 -5.63
CA TRP A 360 12.29 -19.61 -5.61
C TRP A 360 13.24 -20.81 -5.59
N SER A 361 12.89 -21.88 -4.87
CA SER A 361 13.66 -23.14 -4.84
C SER A 361 13.86 -23.78 -6.22
N LYS A 362 13.01 -23.43 -7.19
CA LYS A 362 13.14 -23.88 -8.59
C LYS A 362 14.20 -23.12 -9.38
N ILE A 363 14.68 -21.98 -8.88
CA ILE A 363 15.66 -21.12 -9.55
C ILE A 363 16.93 -20.86 -8.74
N SER A 364 16.91 -21.07 -7.42
CA SER A 364 18.06 -20.88 -6.53
C SER A 364 17.93 -21.76 -5.29
N ASP A 365 19.07 -22.20 -4.74
CA ASP A 365 19.13 -22.94 -3.47
C ASP A 365 19.10 -22.03 -2.22
N SER A 366 19.09 -20.71 -2.41
CA SER A 366 18.94 -19.72 -1.33
C SER A 366 17.47 -19.57 -0.89
N PHE A 367 17.24 -18.92 0.25
CA PHE A 367 15.90 -18.50 0.67
C PHE A 367 15.54 -17.15 0.03
N VAL A 368 14.36 -17.04 -0.58
CA VAL A 368 13.90 -15.77 -1.18
C VAL A 368 13.79 -14.65 -0.13
N SER A 369 13.52 -15.02 1.11
CA SER A 369 13.44 -14.10 2.25
C SER A 369 14.78 -13.42 2.58
N LEU A 370 15.91 -13.97 2.12
CA LEU A 370 17.25 -13.41 2.29
C LEU A 370 17.74 -12.64 1.06
N GLU A 371 17.00 -12.71 -0.05
CA GLU A 371 17.34 -12.02 -1.29
C GLU A 371 17.00 -10.53 -1.22
N LYS A 372 17.69 -9.73 -2.03
CA LYS A 372 17.39 -8.30 -2.14
C LYS A 372 15.97 -8.11 -2.68
N TYR A 373 15.17 -7.28 -2.00
CA TYR A 373 13.85 -6.90 -2.51
C TYR A 373 14.00 -6.18 -3.87
N PRO A 374 13.13 -6.47 -4.87
CA PRO A 374 13.34 -5.99 -6.22
C PRO A 374 13.17 -4.47 -6.32
N THR A 375 14.08 -3.83 -7.04
CA THR A 375 13.97 -2.41 -7.36
C THR A 375 13.83 -2.19 -8.86
N GLU A 376 13.21 -1.09 -9.26
CA GLU A 376 13.00 -0.77 -10.67
C GLU A 376 14.33 -0.59 -11.42
N GLN A 377 15.42 -0.23 -10.71
CA GLN A 377 16.76 -0.10 -11.29
C GLN A 377 17.31 -1.43 -11.82
N GLU A 378 16.80 -2.57 -11.37
CA GLU A 378 17.23 -3.89 -11.84
C GLU A 378 16.75 -4.23 -13.26
N VAL A 379 15.81 -3.45 -13.81
CA VAL A 379 15.15 -3.71 -15.08
C VAL A 379 15.33 -2.52 -16.01
N GLN A 380 15.83 -2.76 -17.22
CA GLN A 380 16.04 -1.71 -18.21
C GLN A 380 14.71 -1.18 -18.77
N SER A 381 14.66 0.13 -19.00
CA SER A 381 13.53 0.80 -19.66
C SER A 381 13.81 1.02 -21.13
N TYR A 382 12.80 0.82 -21.96
CA TYR A 382 12.78 0.99 -23.41
C TYR A 382 11.56 1.85 -23.77
N PRO A 383 11.68 3.19 -23.74
CA PRO A 383 10.57 4.10 -24.05
C PRO A 383 9.93 3.84 -25.41
N GLU A 384 10.70 3.34 -26.39
CA GLU A 384 10.22 3.01 -27.71
C GLU A 384 9.20 1.87 -27.69
N ALA A 385 9.47 0.82 -26.91
CA ALA A 385 8.59 -0.32 -26.81
C ALA A 385 7.32 0.01 -26.03
N LEU A 386 7.43 0.88 -25.00
CA LEU A 386 6.27 1.40 -24.28
C LEU A 386 5.36 2.22 -25.20
N PHE A 387 5.94 3.13 -25.98
CA PHE A 387 5.19 3.95 -26.92
C PHE A 387 4.45 3.10 -27.95
N GLU A 388 5.15 2.18 -28.63
CA GLU A 388 4.54 1.36 -29.68
C GLU A 388 3.36 0.54 -29.17
N VAL A 389 3.53 -0.18 -28.06
CA VAL A 389 2.44 -1.02 -27.53
C VAL A 389 1.28 -0.18 -27.00
N ASN A 390 1.55 0.98 -26.38
CA ASN A 390 0.48 1.89 -25.96
C ASN A 390 -0.31 2.43 -27.16
N TYR A 391 0.37 2.78 -28.24
CA TYR A 391 -0.27 3.20 -29.49
C TYR A 391 -1.17 2.09 -30.06
N LEU A 392 -0.70 0.83 -30.07
CA LEU A 392 -1.51 -0.32 -30.50
C LEU A 392 -2.73 -0.55 -29.60
N ASN A 393 -2.58 -0.43 -28.28
CA ASN A 393 -3.68 -0.56 -27.33
C ASN A 393 -4.74 0.53 -27.54
N GLN A 394 -4.31 1.76 -27.84
CA GLN A 394 -5.21 2.85 -28.17
C GLN A 394 -6.03 2.56 -29.44
N ILE A 395 -5.43 1.93 -30.45
CA ILE A 395 -6.15 1.47 -31.65
C ILE A 395 -7.21 0.41 -31.27
N VAL A 396 -6.83 -0.57 -30.45
CA VAL A 396 -7.73 -1.63 -29.99
C VAL A 396 -8.91 -1.05 -29.20
N GLU A 397 -8.66 -0.07 -28.33
CA GLU A 397 -9.70 0.63 -27.57
C GLU A 397 -10.64 1.40 -28.51
N ASN A 398 -10.10 2.18 -29.46
CA ASN A 398 -10.90 2.90 -30.45
C ASN A 398 -11.79 1.97 -31.27
N VAL A 399 -11.30 0.78 -31.66
CA VAL A 399 -12.12 -0.21 -32.35
C VAL A 399 -13.25 -0.70 -31.46
N ARG A 400 -12.98 -1.04 -30.19
CA ARG A 400 -14.00 -1.53 -29.25
C ARG A 400 -15.06 -0.48 -28.97
N GLU A 401 -14.67 0.78 -28.81
CA GLU A 401 -15.63 1.89 -28.69
C GLU A 401 -16.55 1.97 -29.92
N LEU A 402 -16.02 1.76 -31.13
CA LEU A 402 -16.83 1.71 -32.35
C LEU A 402 -17.76 0.48 -32.40
N GLU A 403 -17.30 -0.69 -31.96
CA GLU A 403 -18.15 -1.88 -31.83
C GLU A 403 -19.33 -1.63 -30.89
N ASP A 404 -19.06 -1.00 -29.75
CA ASP A 404 -20.08 -0.68 -28.74
C ASP A 404 -21.09 0.35 -29.26
N ILE A 405 -20.64 1.39 -29.97
CA ILE A 405 -21.51 2.39 -30.62
C ILE A 405 -22.40 1.74 -31.69
N LEU A 406 -21.86 0.79 -32.46
CA LEU A 406 -22.59 0.12 -33.53
C LEU A 406 -23.40 -1.08 -33.05
N GLY A 407 -23.23 -1.52 -31.80
CA GLY A 407 -23.89 -2.67 -31.21
C GLY A 407 -23.52 -4.00 -31.87
N LYS A 408 -22.36 -4.09 -32.53
CA LYS A 408 -21.91 -5.29 -33.24
C LYS A 408 -20.40 -5.49 -33.14
N LYS A 409 -19.97 -6.75 -33.10
CA LYS A 409 -18.55 -7.11 -33.22
C LYS A 409 -18.07 -6.97 -34.65
N ALA A 410 -16.85 -6.50 -34.81
CA ALA A 410 -16.22 -6.30 -36.11
C ALA A 410 -15.68 -7.63 -36.62
N ASP A 411 -15.99 -7.98 -37.87
CA ASP A 411 -15.37 -9.14 -38.53
C ASP A 411 -14.07 -8.73 -39.26
N ARG A 412 -14.04 -7.48 -39.74
CA ARG A 412 -12.93 -6.85 -40.45
C ARG A 412 -12.74 -5.42 -39.98
N VAL A 413 -11.47 -4.99 -39.86
CA VAL A 413 -11.10 -3.63 -39.48
C VAL A 413 -10.22 -3.00 -40.56
N ILE A 414 -10.48 -1.75 -40.90
CA ILE A 414 -9.61 -0.94 -41.77
C ILE A 414 -9.05 0.21 -40.94
N ILE A 415 -7.73 0.40 -40.98
CA ILE A 415 -7.00 1.42 -40.24
C ILE A 415 -6.31 2.35 -41.24
N TYR A 416 -6.62 3.63 -41.18
CA TYR A 416 -5.90 4.67 -41.91
C TYR A 416 -4.90 5.37 -41.00
N VAL A 417 -3.64 5.41 -41.41
CA VAL A 417 -2.54 6.15 -40.73
C VAL A 417 -2.10 7.33 -41.58
N ASP A 418 -1.41 8.32 -40.98
CA ASP A 418 -0.83 9.46 -41.72
C ASP A 418 0.69 9.49 -41.52
N ASN A 419 1.43 8.93 -42.49
CA ASN A 419 2.90 8.98 -42.49
C ASN A 419 3.45 10.17 -43.31
N SER A 420 2.63 11.16 -43.67
CA SER A 420 3.03 12.26 -44.54
C SER A 420 4.17 13.10 -43.94
N PRO A 421 5.06 13.68 -44.77
CA PRO A 421 6.08 14.61 -44.29
C PRO A 421 5.50 15.80 -43.53
N ARG A 422 4.31 16.26 -43.94
CA ARG A 422 3.58 17.35 -43.28
C ARG A 422 3.11 16.93 -41.89
N GLY A 423 2.56 15.72 -41.75
CA GLY A 423 2.14 15.16 -40.47
C GLY A 423 3.31 15.02 -39.49
N LYS A 424 4.44 14.49 -39.95
CA LYS A 424 5.68 14.38 -39.16
C LYS A 424 6.20 15.73 -38.68
N MET A 425 6.15 16.75 -39.54
CA MET A 425 6.52 18.12 -39.16
C MET A 425 5.56 18.72 -38.13
N LEU A 426 4.27 18.40 -38.23
CA LEU A 426 3.25 18.84 -37.27
C LEU A 426 3.49 18.25 -35.88
N ILE A 427 3.81 16.95 -35.77
CA ILE A 427 4.18 16.30 -34.50
C ILE A 427 5.34 17.05 -33.84
N LYS A 428 6.44 17.29 -34.57
CA LYS A 428 7.62 17.99 -34.04
C LYS A 428 7.28 19.38 -33.54
N LYS A 429 6.50 20.14 -34.32
CA LYS A 429 6.05 21.47 -33.91
C LYS A 429 5.19 21.41 -32.64
N VAL A 430 4.27 20.46 -32.52
CA VAL A 430 3.46 20.30 -31.29
C VAL A 430 4.34 20.02 -30.07
N ILE A 431 5.32 19.12 -30.19
CA ILE A 431 6.22 18.77 -29.08
C ILE A 431 7.03 19.99 -28.63
N GLU A 432 7.56 20.79 -29.57
CA GLU A 432 8.27 22.02 -29.23
C GLU A 432 7.40 23.01 -28.45
N TYR A 433 6.11 23.11 -28.77
CA TYR A 433 5.19 24.01 -28.07
C TYR A 433 4.90 23.51 -26.66
N ILE A 434 4.63 22.21 -26.51
CA ILE A 434 4.42 21.58 -25.21
C ILE A 434 5.65 21.78 -24.32
N ASP A 435 6.86 21.55 -24.85
CA ASP A 435 8.09 21.64 -24.06
C ASP A 435 8.47 23.09 -23.72
N LYS A 436 8.04 24.07 -24.53
CA LYS A 436 8.13 25.51 -24.22
C LYS A 436 7.03 26.01 -23.28
N GLY A 437 6.07 25.15 -22.90
CA GLY A 437 4.93 25.52 -22.06
C GLY A 437 3.92 26.44 -22.75
N ILE A 438 3.91 26.46 -24.08
CA ILE A 438 3.03 27.31 -24.88
C ILE A 438 1.63 26.69 -24.92
N PRO A 439 0.54 27.43 -24.61
CA PRO A 439 -0.80 26.86 -24.57
C PRO A 439 -1.30 26.38 -25.94
N MET A 440 -2.14 25.34 -25.94
CA MET A 440 -2.79 24.79 -27.14
C MET A 440 -3.45 25.87 -28.03
N ARG A 441 -4.08 26.88 -27.42
CA ARG A 441 -4.80 27.93 -28.15
C ARG A 441 -3.88 28.75 -29.06
N GLU A 442 -2.66 29.03 -28.61
CA GLU A 442 -1.66 29.73 -29.42
C GLU A 442 -1.17 28.84 -30.57
N PHE A 443 -0.89 27.56 -30.30
CA PHE A 443 -0.53 26.60 -31.33
C PHE A 443 -1.59 26.51 -32.45
N VAL A 444 -2.86 26.35 -32.09
CA VAL A 444 -3.97 26.21 -33.05
C VAL A 444 -4.11 27.48 -33.91
N SER A 445 -3.98 28.66 -33.30
CA SER A 445 -4.07 29.94 -34.01
C SER A 445 -2.99 30.11 -35.08
N GLU A 446 -1.81 29.51 -34.88
CA GLU A 446 -0.68 29.65 -35.79
C GLU A 446 -0.71 28.64 -36.95
N VAL A 447 -1.27 27.44 -36.73
CA VAL A 447 -1.31 26.40 -37.76
C VAL A 447 -2.41 26.65 -38.80
N GLY A 448 -3.49 27.35 -38.44
CA GLY A 448 -4.49 27.94 -39.35
C GLY A 448 -5.32 26.99 -40.22
N GLN A 449 -4.93 25.72 -40.37
CA GLN A 449 -5.65 24.69 -41.12
C GLN A 449 -5.96 23.48 -40.21
N ASN A 450 -7.21 23.00 -40.29
CA ASN A 450 -7.70 21.79 -39.62
C ASN A 450 -7.62 21.86 -38.08
N GLU A 451 -8.15 22.94 -37.48
CA GLU A 451 -8.07 23.25 -36.03
C GLU A 451 -8.35 22.05 -35.11
N LYS A 452 -9.43 21.30 -35.38
CA LYS A 452 -9.81 20.13 -34.57
C LYS A 452 -8.76 19.01 -34.59
N ALA A 453 -8.06 18.82 -35.71
CA ALA A 453 -7.01 17.82 -35.83
C ALA A 453 -5.77 18.23 -35.01
N SER A 454 -5.39 19.50 -35.12
CA SER A 454 -4.30 20.10 -34.36
C SER A 454 -4.54 20.10 -32.85
N GLU A 455 -5.76 20.41 -32.41
CA GLU A 455 -6.18 20.32 -31.01
C GLU A 455 -6.06 18.90 -30.46
N LYS A 456 -6.63 17.91 -31.18
CA LYS A 456 -6.55 16.51 -30.78
C LYS A 456 -5.10 16.02 -30.66
N LEU A 457 -4.26 16.36 -31.63
CA LEU A 457 -2.85 15.98 -31.62
C LEU A 457 -2.11 16.60 -30.42
N TYR A 458 -2.35 17.89 -30.14
CA TYR A 458 -1.79 18.57 -28.97
C TYR A 458 -2.19 17.87 -27.67
N VAL A 459 -3.48 17.58 -27.50
CA VAL A 459 -3.99 16.89 -26.31
C VAL A 459 -3.37 15.50 -26.17
N THR A 460 -3.29 14.72 -27.25
CA THR A 460 -2.69 13.38 -27.23
C THR A 460 -1.22 13.43 -26.82
N LEU A 461 -0.42 14.29 -27.44
CA LEU A 461 1.01 14.41 -27.14
C LEU A 461 1.28 14.99 -25.74
N SER A 462 0.39 15.86 -25.23
CA SER A 462 0.53 16.43 -23.89
C SER A 462 0.37 15.41 -22.76
N LYS A 463 -0.35 14.30 -23.02
CA LYS A 463 -0.54 13.20 -22.06
C LYS A 463 0.66 12.25 -21.96
N LEU A 464 1.58 12.29 -22.94
CA LEU A 464 2.74 11.41 -22.96
C LEU A 464 3.83 11.94 -22.03
N ASP A 465 4.60 11.04 -21.41
CA ASP A 465 5.75 11.43 -20.62
C ASP A 465 6.85 12.04 -21.50
N LYS A 466 7.65 12.94 -20.92
CA LYS A 466 8.73 13.64 -21.64
C LYS A 466 9.69 12.69 -22.39
N PRO A 467 10.19 11.57 -21.82
CA PRO A 467 11.06 10.64 -22.56
C PRO A 467 10.42 10.06 -23.82
N ILE A 468 9.09 9.86 -23.82
CA ILE A 468 8.34 9.40 -24.98
C ILE A 468 8.23 10.53 -26.02
N ARG A 469 7.97 11.76 -25.59
CA ARG A 469 7.98 12.93 -26.50
C ARG A 469 9.34 13.14 -27.15
N ASP A 470 10.42 13.08 -26.36
CA ASP A 470 11.80 13.22 -26.85
C ASP A 470 12.13 12.13 -27.89
N LEU A 471 11.64 10.90 -27.66
CA LEU A 471 11.76 9.80 -28.61
C LEU A 471 10.97 10.09 -29.90
N ILE A 472 9.69 10.47 -29.81
CA ILE A 472 8.85 10.80 -30.97
C ILE A 472 9.46 11.96 -31.77
N TYR A 473 10.09 12.93 -31.10
CA TYR A 473 10.74 14.06 -31.74
C TYR A 473 12.00 13.64 -32.51
N SER A 474 12.81 12.77 -31.92
CA SER A 474 14.08 12.31 -32.48
C SER A 474 13.92 11.22 -33.55
N THR A 475 12.86 10.41 -33.46
CA THR A 475 12.58 9.31 -34.39
C THR A 475 11.44 9.68 -35.33
N ASN A 476 11.64 9.49 -36.64
CA ASN A 476 10.54 9.64 -37.59
C ASN A 476 9.68 8.36 -37.55
N ILE A 477 8.66 8.37 -36.70
CA ILE A 477 7.76 7.22 -36.51
C ILE A 477 7.09 6.84 -37.83
N ASN A 478 7.03 5.54 -38.09
CA ASN A 478 6.29 4.94 -39.17
C ASN A 478 5.16 4.09 -38.56
N GLU A 479 3.95 4.65 -38.52
CA GLU A 479 2.79 4.01 -37.88
C GLU A 479 2.39 2.72 -38.59
N GLU A 480 2.51 2.71 -39.91
CA GLU A 480 2.20 1.55 -40.75
C GLU A 480 3.12 0.37 -40.41
N GLU A 481 4.43 0.62 -40.28
CA GLU A 481 5.40 -0.40 -39.90
C GLU A 481 5.17 -0.93 -38.48
N ILE A 482 4.84 -0.06 -37.52
CA ILE A 482 4.50 -0.45 -36.15
C ILE A 482 3.29 -1.38 -36.14
N ILE A 483 2.24 -1.05 -36.89
CA ILE A 483 1.02 -1.87 -36.96
C ILE A 483 1.32 -3.20 -37.65
N TYR A 484 2.01 -3.21 -38.80
CA TYR A 484 2.32 -4.45 -39.51
C TYR A 484 3.17 -5.41 -38.68
N ARG A 485 4.22 -4.90 -38.02
CA ARG A 485 5.09 -5.72 -37.16
C ARG A 485 4.32 -6.36 -35.99
N ASN A 486 3.23 -5.73 -35.54
CA ASN A 486 2.44 -6.19 -34.40
C ASN A 486 1.00 -6.61 -34.80
N MET A 487 0.75 -6.91 -36.08
CA MET A 487 -0.60 -7.18 -36.59
C MET A 487 -1.30 -8.32 -35.83
N ASN A 488 -0.56 -9.37 -35.51
CA ASN A 488 -1.06 -10.53 -34.76
C ASN A 488 -1.59 -10.16 -33.37
N TYR A 489 -0.97 -9.17 -32.71
CA TYR A 489 -1.42 -8.70 -31.41
C TYR A 489 -2.81 -8.07 -31.52
N ILE A 490 -3.00 -7.17 -32.49
CA ILE A 490 -4.28 -6.48 -32.71
C ILE A 490 -5.37 -7.49 -33.12
N LEU A 491 -5.04 -8.41 -34.04
CA LEU A 491 -5.94 -9.49 -34.48
C LEU A 491 -6.44 -10.32 -33.28
N LYS A 492 -5.54 -10.80 -32.42
CA LYS A 492 -5.91 -11.58 -31.22
C LYS A 492 -6.76 -10.78 -30.23
N LYS A 493 -6.41 -9.52 -29.97
CA LYS A 493 -7.12 -8.66 -29.00
C LYS A 493 -8.54 -8.30 -29.45
N LEU A 494 -8.74 -8.10 -30.75
CA LEU A 494 -10.04 -7.77 -31.33
C LEU A 494 -10.84 -9.00 -31.73
N LYS A 495 -10.18 -10.14 -31.94
CA LYS A 495 -10.77 -11.38 -32.47
C LYS A 495 -11.43 -11.18 -33.84
N VAL A 496 -10.83 -10.33 -34.66
CA VAL A 496 -11.27 -10.08 -36.05
C VAL A 496 -10.54 -11.02 -37.01
N SER A 497 -11.15 -11.29 -38.16
CA SER A 497 -10.56 -12.17 -39.19
C SER A 497 -9.54 -11.47 -40.08
N GLU A 498 -9.67 -10.16 -40.26
CA GLU A 498 -8.82 -9.37 -41.15
C GLU A 498 -8.65 -7.93 -40.65
N ILE A 499 -7.41 -7.42 -40.75
CA ILE A 499 -7.08 -6.01 -40.55
C ILE A 499 -6.35 -5.53 -41.80
N VAL A 500 -6.82 -4.41 -42.38
CA VAL A 500 -6.17 -3.74 -43.51
C VAL A 500 -5.65 -2.38 -43.05
N VAL A 501 -4.39 -2.09 -43.33
CA VAL A 501 -3.77 -0.80 -43.00
C VAL A 501 -3.53 -0.03 -44.30
N TYR A 502 -3.92 1.24 -44.31
CA TYR A 502 -3.72 2.14 -45.43
C TYR A 502 -2.99 3.40 -44.97
N ASP A 503 -1.98 3.82 -45.73
CA ASP A 503 -1.38 5.14 -45.58
C ASP A 503 -2.24 6.18 -46.31
N SER A 504 -2.90 7.04 -45.53
CA SER A 504 -3.78 8.10 -46.03
C SER A 504 -3.05 9.12 -46.93
N SER A 505 -1.72 9.20 -46.84
CA SER A 505 -0.91 10.08 -47.67
C SER A 505 -0.72 9.59 -49.11
N GLN A 506 -0.98 8.29 -49.38
CA GLN A 506 -0.82 7.71 -50.71
C GLN A 506 -2.01 8.07 -51.63
N PRO A 507 -1.78 8.50 -52.89
CA PRO A 507 -2.85 8.94 -53.80
C PRO A 507 -3.87 7.85 -54.13
N ASP A 508 -3.40 6.61 -54.28
CA ASP A 508 -4.15 5.42 -54.69
C ASP A 508 -4.93 4.75 -53.55
N THR A 509 -4.71 5.17 -52.30
CA THR A 509 -5.42 4.62 -51.14
C THR A 509 -6.93 4.91 -51.23
N PRO A 510 -7.80 3.88 -51.13
CA PRO A 510 -9.25 4.04 -51.23
C PRO A 510 -9.78 4.83 -50.04
N ASP A 511 -10.67 5.80 -50.26
CA ASP A 511 -11.36 6.52 -49.19
C ASP A 511 -12.72 5.86 -48.88
N ILE A 512 -12.71 4.96 -47.90
CA ILE A 512 -13.90 4.24 -47.49
C ILE A 512 -14.64 5.07 -46.45
N LYS A 513 -15.91 5.40 -46.70
CA LYS A 513 -16.78 6.17 -45.78
C LYS A 513 -16.19 7.54 -45.36
N GLY A 514 -15.32 8.15 -46.16
CA GLY A 514 -14.72 9.47 -45.87
C GLY A 514 -13.72 9.44 -44.70
N LYS A 515 -13.17 8.27 -44.37
CA LYS A 515 -12.31 8.06 -43.20
C LYS A 515 -10.83 8.27 -43.51
N LYS A 516 -10.43 8.29 -44.79
CA LYS A 516 -9.05 8.59 -45.21
C LYS A 516 -8.61 9.97 -44.73
N ALA A 517 -9.45 10.99 -44.94
CA ALA A 517 -9.15 12.37 -44.56
C ALA A 517 -9.23 12.65 -43.04
N GLN A 518 -9.68 11.68 -42.25
CA GLN A 518 -9.81 11.80 -40.79
C GLN A 518 -8.57 11.26 -40.04
N ALA A 519 -7.69 10.54 -40.73
CA ALA A 519 -6.43 10.08 -40.15
C ALA A 519 -5.51 11.28 -39.89
N ILE A 520 -4.98 11.35 -38.69
CA ILE A 520 -4.03 12.37 -38.24
C ILE A 520 -2.83 11.59 -37.67
N PRO A 521 -1.59 12.13 -37.73
CA PRO A 521 -0.44 11.40 -37.20
C PRO A 521 -0.64 11.01 -35.74
N LEU A 522 -0.32 9.77 -35.40
CA LEU A 522 -0.53 9.13 -34.08
C LEU A 522 -2.00 9.02 -33.64
N ILE A 523 -2.96 9.38 -34.49
CA ILE A 523 -4.40 9.28 -34.23
C ILE A 523 -5.04 8.65 -35.48
N PRO A 524 -4.89 7.32 -35.65
CA PRO A 524 -5.40 6.64 -36.83
C PRO A 524 -6.91 6.65 -36.88
N SER A 525 -7.44 6.67 -38.11
CA SER A 525 -8.88 6.61 -38.37
C SER A 525 -9.28 5.18 -38.66
N VAL A 526 -10.28 4.67 -37.96
CA VAL A 526 -10.66 3.26 -37.99
C VAL A 526 -12.07 3.07 -38.56
N ILE A 527 -12.24 1.99 -39.32
CA ILE A 527 -13.53 1.49 -39.81
C ILE A 527 -13.70 0.05 -39.36
N VAL A 528 -14.87 -0.26 -38.81
CA VAL A 528 -15.28 -1.62 -38.49
C VAL A 528 -16.39 -2.07 -39.44
N PHE A 529 -16.33 -3.33 -39.86
CA PHE A 529 -17.30 -3.98 -40.74
C PHE A 529 -18.14 -5.00 -40.02
#